data_AF-A0A416EMY3-F1
#
_entry.id   AF-A0A416EMY3-F1
#
_cell.length_a   1.000
_cell.length_b   1.000
_cell.length_c   1.000
_cell.angle_alpha   90.00
_cell.angle_beta   90.00
_cell.angle_gamma   90.00
#
_symmetry.space_group_name_H-M   'P 1'
#
loop_
_entity.id
_entity.type
_entity.pdbx_description
1 polymer ?
#
loop_
_entity_poly.entity_id
_entity_poly.type
_entity_poly.pdbx_seq_one_letter_code
_entity_poly.pdbx_strand_id
1 'polypeptide(L)'
;MKHFFLNHFDTILMVFITILGFIITYFMTRKNFRDEVKKGKITLNAEAIKSLPYEICQMMNRMLPKGKQKLLSVDEYSEILSKVLSYGSKDTVAIAIHMQQLSYSNADGTNAETGWEMISSYSLLITQIKYDLTSEIISPESWFYLKISDYKKLQPQIKATINKVVNQLRLNKEFHV
;
A
#
# COMPACT_ATOMS: atom_id res chain seq x y z
N MET A 1 -59.07 -24.77 -21.38
CA MET A 1 -57.71 -24.49 -20.85
C MET A 1 -56.59 -25.04 -21.73
N LYS A 2 -56.50 -26.35 -22.01
CA LYS A 2 -55.42 -26.92 -22.87
C LYS A 2 -55.29 -26.26 -24.26
N HIS A 3 -56.40 -25.92 -24.91
CA HIS A 3 -56.42 -25.32 -26.25
C HIS A 3 -55.87 -23.88 -26.30
N PHE A 4 -55.95 -23.15 -25.19
CA PHE A 4 -55.42 -21.78 -25.05
C PHE A 4 -53.89 -21.81 -24.87
N PHE A 5 -53.38 -22.73 -24.05
CA PHE A 5 -51.95 -22.90 -23.83
C PHE A 5 -51.21 -23.37 -25.09
N LEU A 6 -51.82 -24.24 -25.91
CA LEU A 6 -51.23 -24.67 -27.18
C LEU A 6 -51.18 -23.54 -28.22
N ASN A 7 -52.23 -22.72 -28.32
CA ASN A 7 -52.29 -21.64 -29.31
C ASN A 7 -51.45 -20.41 -28.95
N HIS A 8 -51.06 -20.24 -27.68
CA HIS A 8 -50.28 -19.10 -27.18
C HIS A 8 -48.92 -19.50 -26.56
N PHE A 9 -48.48 -20.75 -26.76
CA PHE A 9 -47.24 -21.27 -26.19
C PHE A 9 -46.03 -20.42 -26.56
N ASP A 10 -45.92 -20.02 -27.84
CA ASP A 10 -44.82 -19.20 -28.35
C ASP A 10 -44.76 -17.82 -27.68
N THR A 11 -45.92 -17.21 -27.44
CA THR A 11 -46.02 -15.92 -26.73
C THR A 11 -45.61 -16.05 -25.27
N ILE A 12 -46.05 -17.12 -24.59
CA ILE A 12 -45.69 -17.39 -23.20
C ILE A 12 -44.17 -17.64 -23.08
N LEU A 13 -43.60 -18.40 -24.01
CA LEU A 13 -42.17 -18.66 -24.08
C LEU A 13 -41.37 -17.37 -24.31
N MET A 14 -41.80 -16.50 -25.22
CA MET A 14 -41.16 -15.22 -25.50
C MET A 14 -41.17 -14.30 -24.27
N VAL A 15 -42.29 -14.21 -23.56
CA VAL A 15 -42.42 -13.42 -22.32
C VAL A 15 -41.49 -13.98 -21.24
N PHE A 16 -41.43 -15.31 -21.08
CA PHE A 16 -40.54 -15.95 -20.13
C PHE A 16 -39.06 -15.67 -20.43
N ILE A 17 -38.64 -15.83 -21.69
CA ILE A 17 -37.26 -15.52 -22.13
C ILE A 17 -36.93 -14.05 -21.87
N THR A 18 -37.88 -13.15 -22.14
CA THR A 18 -37.71 -11.71 -21.90
C THR A 18 -37.54 -11.41 -20.41
N ILE A 19 -38.40 -11.96 -19.55
CA ILE A 19 -38.29 -11.79 -18.08
C ILE A 19 -36.97 -12.33 -17.56
N LEU A 20 -36.55 -13.52 -18.04
CA LEU A 20 -35.28 -14.12 -17.67
C LEU A 20 -34.09 -13.25 -18.11
N GLY A 21 -34.14 -12.71 -19.33
CA GLY A 21 -33.16 -11.76 -19.85
C GLY A 21 -33.06 -10.49 -18.99
N PHE A 22 -34.19 -9.93 -18.57
CA PHE A 22 -34.22 -8.79 -17.65
C PHE A 22 -33.61 -9.13 -16.28
N ILE A 23 -33.91 -10.30 -15.72
CA ILE A 23 -33.35 -10.75 -14.44
C ILE A 23 -31.83 -10.86 -14.54
N ILE A 24 -31.31 -11.53 -15.56
CA ILE A 24 -29.87 -11.69 -15.78
C ILE A 24 -29.21 -10.32 -15.95
N THR A 25 -29.79 -9.46 -16.79
CA THR A 25 -29.30 -8.09 -17.03
C THR A 25 -29.26 -7.29 -15.73
N TYR A 26 -30.30 -7.34 -14.91
CA TYR A 26 -30.34 -6.66 -13.62
C TYR A 26 -29.19 -7.11 -12.70
N PHE A 27 -28.94 -8.41 -12.60
CA PHE A 27 -27.83 -8.93 -11.79
C PHE A 27 -26.46 -8.53 -12.33
N MET A 28 -26.26 -8.58 -13.65
CA MET A 28 -25.02 -8.12 -14.29
C MET A 28 -24.79 -6.63 -14.07
N THR A 29 -25.79 -5.77 -14.33
CA THR A 29 -25.70 -4.33 -14.10
C THR A 29 -25.41 -4.01 -12.66
N ARG A 30 -26.08 -4.68 -11.71
CA ARG A 30 -25.83 -4.47 -10.27
C ARG A 30 -24.43 -4.92 -9.87
N LYS A 31 -23.89 -5.98 -10.48
CA LYS A 31 -22.50 -6.41 -10.27
C LYS A 31 -21.52 -5.37 -10.82
N ASN A 32 -21.68 -4.96 -12.07
CA ASN A 32 -20.83 -3.97 -12.73
C ASN A 32 -20.81 -2.65 -11.95
N PHE A 33 -21.95 -2.15 -11.51
CA PHE A 33 -22.03 -0.94 -10.70
C PHE A 33 -21.24 -1.07 -9.39
N ARG A 34 -21.34 -2.20 -8.68
CA ARG A 34 -20.53 -2.44 -7.47
C ARG A 34 -19.04 -2.49 -7.77
N ASP A 35 -18.67 -3.13 -8.87
CA ASP A 35 -17.26 -3.25 -9.28
C ASP A 35 -16.69 -1.89 -9.69
N GLU A 36 -17.46 -1.06 -10.38
CA GLU A 36 -17.09 0.33 -10.70
C GLU A 36 -16.97 1.21 -9.45
N VAL A 37 -17.92 1.12 -8.51
CA VAL A 37 -17.83 1.84 -7.23
C VAL A 37 -16.58 1.40 -6.45
N LYS A 38 -16.29 0.10 -6.42
CA LYS A 38 -15.08 -0.43 -5.77
C LYS A 38 -13.82 0.08 -6.47
N LYS A 39 -13.79 0.05 -7.80
CA LYS A 39 -12.67 0.59 -8.60
C LYS A 39 -12.46 2.07 -8.34
N GLY A 40 -13.53 2.87 -8.32
CA GLY A 40 -13.48 4.30 -8.02
C GLY A 40 -12.88 4.59 -6.64
N LYS A 41 -13.25 3.83 -5.61
CA LYS A 41 -12.65 3.94 -4.27
C LYS A 41 -11.15 3.60 -4.27
N ILE A 42 -10.76 2.53 -4.97
CA ILE A 42 -9.34 2.15 -5.09
C ILE A 42 -8.57 3.25 -5.82
N THR A 43 -9.11 3.80 -6.90
CA THR A 43 -8.48 4.90 -7.64
C THR A 43 -8.32 6.15 -6.79
N LEU A 44 -9.32 6.53 -5.99
CA LEU A 44 -9.22 7.68 -5.07
C LEU A 44 -8.14 7.46 -4.00
N ASN A 45 -8.10 6.28 -3.39
CA ASN A 45 -7.06 5.96 -2.41
C ASN A 45 -5.66 5.97 -3.05
N ALA A 46 -5.53 5.38 -4.24
CA ALA A 46 -4.28 5.37 -5.00
C ALA A 46 -3.82 6.81 -5.33
N GLU A 47 -4.73 7.68 -5.75
CA GLU A 47 -4.46 9.08 -6.03
C GLU A 47 -3.99 9.85 -4.78
N ALA A 48 -4.56 9.54 -3.60
CA ALA A 48 -4.17 10.15 -2.34
C ALA A 48 -2.79 9.72 -1.84
N ILE A 49 -2.34 8.49 -2.17
CA ILE A 49 -1.06 7.93 -1.69
C ILE A 49 0.02 7.86 -2.77
N LYS A 50 -0.27 8.19 -4.03
CA LYS A 50 0.70 8.06 -5.14
C LYS A 50 1.99 8.86 -4.94
N SER A 51 1.91 10.00 -4.24
CA SER A 51 3.07 10.86 -3.98
C SER A 51 3.84 10.44 -2.73
N LEU A 52 3.26 9.62 -1.85
CA LEU A 52 3.88 9.23 -0.58
C LEU A 52 5.25 8.58 -0.74
N PRO A 53 5.49 7.62 -1.67
CA PRO A 53 6.82 7.04 -1.84
C PRO A 53 7.89 8.11 -2.10
N TYR A 54 7.55 9.12 -2.90
CA TYR A 54 8.44 10.22 -3.22
C TYR A 54 8.63 11.18 -2.03
N GLU A 55 7.54 11.55 -1.34
CA GLU A 55 7.58 12.39 -0.14
C GLU A 55 8.47 11.76 0.94
N ILE A 56 8.32 10.45 1.19
CA ILE A 56 9.14 9.69 2.15
C ILE A 56 10.60 9.65 1.69
N CYS A 57 10.88 9.39 0.41
CA CYS A 57 12.26 9.42 -0.12
C CYS A 57 12.92 10.80 0.09
N GLN A 58 12.19 11.89 -0.17
CA GLN A 58 12.68 13.24 0.06
C GLN A 58 12.95 13.51 1.53
N MET A 59 12.07 13.02 2.40
CA MET A 59 12.24 13.09 3.85
C MET A 59 13.52 12.38 4.30
N MET A 60 13.74 11.14 3.85
CA MET A 60 14.96 10.37 4.14
C MET A 60 16.23 11.07 3.62
N ASN A 61 16.17 11.67 2.42
CA ASN A 61 17.32 12.39 1.85
C ASN A 61 17.74 13.60 2.71
N ARG A 62 16.79 14.26 3.37
CA ARG A 62 17.06 15.39 4.28
C ARG A 62 17.67 14.94 5.61
N MET A 63 17.45 13.68 6.02
CA MET A 63 18.06 13.09 7.21
C MET A 63 19.54 12.74 7.02
N LEU A 64 20.03 12.66 5.76
CA LEU A 64 21.44 12.38 5.49
C LEU A 64 22.30 13.62 5.83
N PRO A 65 23.50 13.44 6.42
CA PRO A 65 24.36 14.54 6.91
C PRO A 65 24.86 15.51 5.83
N LYS A 66 24.67 15.20 4.53
CA LYS A 66 24.99 16.10 3.40
C LYS A 66 23.82 17.01 2.98
N GLY A 67 22.62 16.80 3.52
CA GLY A 67 21.48 17.69 3.30
C GLY A 67 21.61 18.94 4.15
N LYS A 68 21.48 20.13 3.56
CA LYS A 68 21.37 21.39 4.32
C LYS A 68 20.27 21.20 5.38
N GLN A 69 20.65 21.30 6.65
CA GLN A 69 19.79 21.15 7.82
C GLN A 69 18.56 22.05 7.71
N LYS A 70 17.47 21.52 7.18
CA LYS A 70 16.14 21.96 7.56
C LYS A 70 15.63 20.84 8.45
N LEU A 71 15.55 21.12 9.75
CA LEU A 71 14.85 20.23 10.68
C LEU A 71 13.53 19.83 10.01
N LEU A 72 13.26 18.53 10.00
CA LEU A 72 11.98 17.99 9.56
C LEU A 72 10.86 18.78 10.23
N SER A 73 9.90 19.30 9.45
CA SER A 73 8.70 19.80 10.09
C SER A 73 7.98 18.59 10.66
N VAL A 74 7.70 18.60 11.97
CA VAL A 74 6.83 17.61 12.60
C VAL A 74 5.51 17.47 11.84
N ASP A 75 5.06 18.57 11.21
CA ASP A 75 3.87 18.62 10.37
C ASP A 75 4.00 17.75 9.10
N GLU A 76 5.15 17.74 8.43
CA GLU A 76 5.37 16.91 7.22
C GLU A 76 5.28 15.41 7.57
N TYR A 77 5.89 15.01 8.69
CA TYR A 77 5.83 13.63 9.15
C TYR A 77 4.42 13.23 9.62
N SER A 78 3.74 14.12 10.34
CA SER A 78 2.34 13.92 10.76
C SER A 78 1.40 13.77 9.57
N GLU A 79 1.60 14.55 8.51
CA GLU A 79 0.83 14.45 7.27
C GLU A 79 1.02 13.07 6.60
N ILE A 80 2.26 12.59 6.48
CA ILE A 80 2.56 11.26 5.94
C ILE A 80 1.83 10.18 6.74
N LEU A 81 1.92 10.22 8.06
CA LEU A 81 1.24 9.23 8.92
C LEU A 81 -0.28 9.30 8.81
N SER A 82 -0.84 10.51 8.70
CA SER A 82 -2.28 10.71 8.54
C SER A 82 -2.78 10.14 7.20
N LYS A 83 -2.03 10.36 6.12
CA LYS A 83 -2.31 9.78 4.80
C LYS A 83 -2.19 8.25 4.84
N VAL A 84 -1.14 7.71 5.46
CA VAL A 84 -0.95 6.26 5.63
C VAL A 84 -2.10 5.64 6.41
N LEU A 85 -2.51 6.24 7.53
CA LEU A 85 -3.61 5.73 8.35
C LEU A 85 -4.95 5.78 7.62
N SER A 86 -5.19 6.83 6.82
CA SER A 86 -6.47 7.04 6.15
C SER A 86 -6.64 6.20 4.88
N TYR A 87 -5.54 5.96 4.14
CA TYR A 87 -5.60 5.41 2.78
C TYR A 87 -4.66 4.20 2.54
N GLY A 88 -3.70 3.96 3.42
CA GLY A 88 -2.74 2.86 3.28
C GLY A 88 -3.37 1.49 3.53
N SER A 89 -2.69 0.44 3.06
CA SER A 89 -3.04 -0.94 3.39
C SER A 89 -2.74 -1.24 4.86
N LYS A 90 -3.28 -2.37 5.35
CA LYS A 90 -3.02 -2.86 6.71
C LYS A 90 -1.51 -3.00 6.99
N ASP A 91 -0.75 -3.48 6.01
CA ASP A 91 0.69 -3.72 6.15
C ASP A 91 1.46 -2.39 6.16
N THR A 92 1.07 -1.44 5.30
CA THR A 92 1.61 -0.06 5.31
C THR A 92 1.38 0.61 6.68
N VAL A 93 0.17 0.47 7.24
CA VAL A 93 -0.14 1.00 8.58
C VAL A 93 0.66 0.30 9.67
N ALA A 94 0.86 -1.02 9.59
CA ALA A 94 1.66 -1.77 10.55
C ALA A 94 3.13 -1.29 10.59
N ILE A 95 3.72 -1.03 9.42
CA ILE A 95 5.07 -0.47 9.32
C ILE A 95 5.11 0.92 9.96
N ALA A 96 4.14 1.79 9.69
CA ALA A 96 4.08 3.13 10.27
C ALA A 96 3.94 3.11 11.80
N ILE A 97 3.14 2.19 12.35
CA ILE A 97 3.02 1.99 13.80
C ILE A 97 4.36 1.55 14.38
N HIS A 98 5.03 0.58 13.76
CA HIS A 98 6.34 0.12 14.20
C HIS A 98 7.38 1.24 14.23
N MET A 99 7.40 2.07 13.18
CA MET A 99 8.28 3.25 13.13
C MET A 99 8.01 4.24 14.26
N GLN A 100 6.74 4.47 14.61
CA GLN A 100 6.42 5.35 15.73
C GLN A 100 6.83 4.74 17.08
N GLN A 101 6.65 3.44 17.26
CA GLN A 101 7.12 2.74 18.46
C GLN A 101 8.65 2.83 18.62
N LEU A 102 9.40 2.69 17.52
CA LEU A 102 10.86 2.87 17.51
C LEU A 102 11.24 4.31 17.88
N SER A 103 10.51 5.30 17.34
CA SER A 103 10.72 6.72 17.65
C SER A 103 10.54 7.00 19.15
N TYR A 104 9.45 6.53 19.76
CA TYR A 104 9.21 6.70 21.20
C TYR A 104 10.23 5.98 22.07
N SER A 105 10.65 4.77 21.66
CA SER A 105 11.64 3.99 22.41
C SER A 105 13.05 4.59 22.35
N ASN A 106 13.30 5.48 21.38
CA ASN A 106 14.56 6.18 21.16
C ASN A 106 14.56 7.63 21.63
N ALA A 107 13.60 8.06 22.46
CA ALA A 107 13.51 9.45 22.89
C ALA A 107 14.83 9.98 23.48
N ASP A 108 15.66 9.11 24.06
CA ASP A 108 16.96 9.44 24.66
C ASP A 108 18.15 9.41 23.66
N GLY A 109 17.94 9.00 22.40
CA GLY A 109 18.91 9.11 21.31
C GLY A 109 20.16 8.23 21.40
N THR A 110 20.22 7.28 22.33
CA THR A 110 21.46 6.57 22.70
C THR A 110 21.73 5.28 21.91
N ASN A 111 20.76 4.73 21.15
CA ASN A 111 20.91 3.42 20.50
C ASN A 111 21.05 3.51 18.96
N ALA A 112 22.26 3.29 18.46
CA ALA A 112 22.57 3.27 17.03
C ALA A 112 21.84 2.15 16.27
N GLU A 113 21.55 1.00 16.91
CA GLU A 113 20.80 -0.09 16.28
C GLU A 113 19.40 0.34 15.88
N THR A 114 18.74 1.11 16.74
CA THR A 114 17.40 1.58 16.47
C THR A 114 17.36 2.63 15.35
N GLY A 115 18.47 3.33 15.11
CA GLY A 115 18.61 4.21 13.93
C GLY A 115 18.59 3.42 12.62
N TRP A 116 19.28 2.28 12.57
CA TRP A 116 19.23 1.38 11.41
C TRP A 116 17.86 0.74 11.22
N GLU A 117 17.18 0.37 12.31
CA GLU A 117 15.82 -0.17 12.27
C GLU A 117 14.82 0.87 11.75
N MET A 118 14.96 2.13 12.16
CA MET A 118 14.13 3.23 11.66
C MET A 118 14.31 3.45 10.15
N ILE A 119 15.56 3.56 9.68
CA ILE A 119 15.84 3.79 8.25
C ILE A 119 15.42 2.59 7.39
N SER A 120 15.62 1.36 7.89
CA SER A 120 15.15 0.13 7.22
C SER A 120 13.63 0.11 7.11
N SER A 121 12.93 0.53 8.16
CA SER A 121 11.47 0.63 8.17
C SER A 121 10.94 1.68 7.20
N TYR A 122 11.62 2.83 7.05
CA TYR A 122 11.28 3.81 6.01
C TYR A 122 11.39 3.21 4.60
N SER A 123 12.44 2.44 4.34
CA SER A 123 12.61 1.79 3.04
C SER A 123 11.52 0.74 2.78
N LEU A 124 11.18 -0.06 3.79
CA LEU A 124 10.06 -1.01 3.73
C LEU A 124 8.72 -0.32 3.50
N LEU A 125 8.50 0.84 4.12
CA LEU A 125 7.30 1.64 3.90
C LEU A 125 7.16 2.08 2.44
N ILE A 126 8.26 2.55 1.83
CA ILE A 126 8.29 2.90 0.40
C ILE A 126 7.98 1.67 -0.47
N THR A 127 8.61 0.53 -0.19
CA THR A 127 8.37 -0.72 -0.93
C THR A 127 6.92 -1.17 -0.81
N GLN A 128 6.34 -1.17 0.39
CA GLN A 128 4.95 -1.59 0.61
C GLN A 128 3.97 -0.66 -0.11
N ILE A 129 4.12 0.67 0.02
CA ILE A 129 3.21 1.61 -0.66
C ILE A 129 3.32 1.47 -2.18
N LYS A 130 4.52 1.28 -2.71
CA LYS A 130 4.70 1.06 -4.15
C LYS A 130 4.05 -0.25 -4.60
N TYR A 131 4.23 -1.32 -3.85
CA TYR A 131 3.57 -2.60 -4.11
C TYR A 131 2.04 -2.47 -4.05
N ASP A 132 1.50 -1.76 -3.07
CA ASP A 132 0.05 -1.51 -2.94
C ASP A 132 -0.51 -0.75 -4.16
N LEU A 133 0.29 0.13 -4.76
CA LEU A 133 -0.10 0.96 -5.92
C LEU A 133 0.08 0.26 -7.26
N THR A 134 1.20 -0.42 -7.47
CA THR A 134 1.60 -0.95 -8.79
C THR A 134 1.62 -2.46 -8.86
N SER A 135 1.52 -3.15 -7.73
CA SER A 135 1.80 -4.60 -7.59
C SER A 135 3.21 -5.01 -8.01
N GLU A 136 4.13 -4.04 -8.17
CA GLU A 136 5.54 -4.30 -8.46
C GLU A 136 6.34 -4.25 -7.16
N ILE A 137 7.21 -5.24 -6.99
CA ILE A 137 8.11 -5.30 -5.85
C ILE A 137 9.42 -4.62 -6.21
N ILE A 138 9.76 -3.60 -5.44
CA ILE A 138 11.09 -2.99 -5.46
C ILE A 138 11.83 -3.43 -4.23
N SER A 139 13.08 -3.85 -4.42
CA SER A 139 13.97 -4.22 -3.32
C SER A 139 14.00 -3.09 -2.27
N PRO A 140 13.75 -3.40 -0.98
CA PRO A 140 13.94 -2.44 0.09
C PRO A 140 15.39 -1.92 0.20
N GLU A 141 16.37 -2.50 -0.50
CA GLU A 141 17.72 -1.97 -0.59
C GLU A 141 17.88 -0.84 -1.62
N SER A 142 16.92 -0.67 -2.55
CA SER A 142 17.08 0.20 -3.72
C SER A 142 17.39 1.66 -3.36
N TRP A 143 16.73 2.21 -2.33
CA TRP A 143 17.02 3.59 -1.90
C TRP A 143 18.47 3.73 -1.40
N PHE A 144 18.97 2.75 -0.65
CA PHE A 144 20.33 2.77 -0.13
C PHE A 144 21.37 2.69 -1.24
N TYR A 145 21.16 1.83 -2.24
CA TYR A 145 22.02 1.78 -3.44
C TYR A 145 22.06 3.11 -4.21
N LEU A 146 20.94 3.85 -4.24
CA LEU A 146 20.85 5.12 -4.95
C LEU A 146 21.46 6.30 -4.18
N LYS A 147 21.48 6.25 -2.84
CA LYS A 147 21.81 7.41 -2.00
C LYS A 147 23.06 7.26 -1.15
N ILE A 148 23.49 6.05 -0.84
CA ILE A 148 24.65 5.78 0.01
C ILE A 148 25.80 5.25 -0.83
N SER A 149 26.85 6.06 -0.98
CA SER A 149 28.01 5.74 -1.82
C SER A 149 28.77 4.49 -1.37
N ASP A 150 28.81 4.23 -0.07
CA ASP A 150 29.52 3.13 0.59
C ASP A 150 28.59 2.03 1.12
N TYR A 151 27.38 1.92 0.56
CA TYR A 151 26.35 0.98 1.01
C TYR A 151 26.84 -0.47 1.14
N LYS A 152 27.76 -0.92 0.28
CA LYS A 152 28.32 -2.28 0.33
C LYS A 152 28.88 -2.66 1.70
N LYS A 153 29.39 -1.71 2.48
CA LYS A 153 29.91 -1.97 3.83
C LYS A 153 28.79 -2.15 4.87
N LEU A 154 27.68 -1.44 4.68
CA LEU A 154 26.52 -1.43 5.57
C LEU A 154 25.46 -2.49 5.18
N GLN A 155 25.58 -3.04 3.98
CA GLN A 155 24.63 -3.97 3.38
C GLN A 155 24.27 -5.15 4.30
N PRO A 156 25.23 -5.90 4.90
CA PRO A 156 24.89 -7.06 5.74
C PRO A 156 24.01 -6.68 6.93
N GLN A 157 24.31 -5.55 7.58
CA GLN A 157 23.56 -5.06 8.72
C GLN A 157 22.15 -4.62 8.30
N ILE A 158 22.04 -3.85 7.22
CA ILE A 158 20.76 -3.35 6.72
C ILE A 158 19.87 -4.50 6.24
N LYS A 159 20.42 -5.51 5.55
CA LYS A 159 19.69 -6.72 5.17
C LYS A 159 19.14 -7.48 6.36
N ALA A 160 19.98 -7.71 7.37
CA ALA A 160 19.56 -8.40 8.60
C ALA A 160 18.41 -7.66 9.27
N THR A 161 18.50 -6.33 9.36
CA THR A 161 17.45 -5.48 9.95
C THR A 161 16.16 -5.49 9.12
N ILE A 162 16.25 -5.35 7.80
CA ILE A 162 15.08 -5.44 6.90
C ILE A 162 14.38 -6.78 7.08
N ASN A 163 15.13 -7.89 7.01
CA ASN A 163 14.58 -9.24 7.13
C ASN A 163 13.97 -9.48 8.52
N LYS A 164 14.57 -8.94 9.58
CA LYS A 164 14.02 -8.97 10.94
C LYS A 164 12.66 -8.27 10.98
N VAL A 165 12.55 -7.04 10.46
CA VAL A 165 11.30 -6.27 10.46
C VAL A 165 10.22 -6.95 9.60
N VAL A 166 10.57 -7.47 8.43
CA VAL A 166 9.66 -8.26 7.56
C VAL A 166 9.07 -9.45 8.31
N ASN A 167 9.90 -10.19 9.04
CA ASN A 167 9.46 -11.34 9.85
C ASN A 167 8.59 -10.91 11.04
N GLN A 168 8.99 -9.87 11.76
CA GLN A 168 8.27 -9.37 12.94
C GLN A 168 6.86 -8.88 12.59
N LEU A 169 6.75 -8.12 11.50
CA LEU A 169 5.48 -7.56 11.03
C LEU A 169 4.70 -8.53 10.12
N ARG A 170 5.28 -9.70 9.79
CA ARG A 170 4.71 -10.70 8.88
C ARG A 170 4.33 -10.13 7.52
N LEU A 171 5.20 -9.27 6.98
CA LEU A 171 5.03 -8.65 5.66
C LEU A 171 5.18 -9.67 4.53
N ASN A 172 5.00 -9.23 3.28
CA ASN A 172 5.25 -10.07 2.11
C ASN A 172 6.68 -10.63 2.15
N LYS A 173 6.80 -11.97 2.04
CA LYS A 173 8.08 -12.68 2.06
C LYS A 173 9.00 -12.29 0.90
N GLU A 174 8.44 -11.81 -0.20
CA GLU A 174 9.19 -11.32 -1.36
C GLU A 174 9.95 -10.01 -1.05
N PHE A 175 9.73 -9.40 0.12
CA PHE A 175 10.50 -8.24 0.58
C PHE A 175 11.81 -8.63 1.29
N HIS A 176 12.07 -9.92 1.46
CA HIS A 176 13.35 -10.39 1.98
C HIS A 176 14.50 -10.10 1.01
N VAL A 177 15.67 -9.79 1.57
CA VAL A 177 16.88 -9.38 0.84
C VAL A 177 18.15 -10.08 1.33
#